data_AF-A0A0R3QGE7-F1
#
_entry.id   AF-A0A0R3QGE7-F1
#
_cell.length_a   1.000
_cell.length_b   1.000
_cell.length_c   1.000
_cell.angle_alpha   90.00
_cell.angle_beta   90.00
_cell.angle_gamma   90.00
#
_symmetry.space_group_name_H-M   'P 1'
#
loop_
_entity.id
_entity.type
_entity.pdbx_description
1 polymer ?
#
loop_
_entity_poly.entity_id
_entity_poly.type
_entity_poly.pdbx_seq_one_letter_code
_entity_poly.pdbx_strand_id
1 'polypeptide(L)'
;MNRAKEEIVKASSLPLSIIIVGVGYDSFGEMKVLDSDRQMLQVNGKYAKRDIVQFVQLREFLPPHRILTDDDLIEAKYRLAKEVLQEVPAQLTSYMKSKGIFPKQICPISCDDDRKLSVVERGYPSMAFFF
;
A
#
# COMPACT_ATOMS: atom_id res chain seq x y z
N MET A 1 -15.58 -11.67 -15.33
CA MET A 1 -14.53 -10.85 -14.69
C MET A 1 -13.79 -9.87 -15.61
N ASN A 2 -13.78 -10.06 -16.94
CA ASN A 2 -12.92 -9.26 -17.83
C ASN A 2 -13.13 -7.75 -17.75
N ARG A 3 -14.37 -7.26 -17.65
CA ARG A 3 -14.65 -5.82 -17.52
C ARG A 3 -13.99 -5.19 -16.30
N ALA A 4 -14.01 -5.88 -15.14
CA ALA A 4 -13.36 -5.38 -13.93
C ALA A 4 -11.84 -5.30 -14.12
N LYS A 5 -11.23 -6.34 -14.70
CA LYS A 5 -9.79 -6.34 -15.02
C LYS A 5 -9.41 -5.21 -15.98
N GLU A 6 -10.23 -4.94 -16.99
CA GLU A 6 -10.02 -3.82 -17.93
C GLU A 6 -10.04 -2.46 -17.23
N GLU A 7 -11.00 -2.23 -16.34
CA GLU A 7 -11.08 -0.97 -15.59
C GLU A 7 -9.93 -0.83 -14.59
N ILE A 8 -9.52 -1.90 -13.92
CA ILE A 8 -8.36 -1.90 -13.02
C ILE A 8 -7.08 -1.59 -13.80
N VAL A 9 -6.87 -2.22 -14.97
CA VAL A 9 -5.71 -1.95 -15.83
C VAL A 9 -5.69 -0.49 -16.27
N LYS A 10 -6.83 0.10 -16.65
CA LYS A 10 -6.91 1.54 -16.98
C LYS A 10 -6.59 2.42 -15.76
N ALA A 11 -7.16 2.09 -14.61
CA ALA A 11 -7.00 2.84 -13.37
C ALA A 11 -5.58 2.77 -12.79
N SER A 12 -4.77 1.77 -13.15
CA SER A 12 -3.37 1.62 -12.68
C SER A 12 -2.47 2.84 -12.92
N SER A 13 -2.86 3.73 -13.85
CA SER A 13 -2.16 4.98 -14.16
C SER A 13 -2.50 6.18 -13.27
N LEU A 14 -3.56 6.06 -12.45
CA LEU A 14 -4.12 7.10 -11.60
C LEU A 14 -3.56 7.02 -10.17
N PRO A 15 -3.65 8.10 -9.37
CA PRO A 15 -3.35 8.07 -7.93
C PRO A 15 -4.47 7.36 -7.16
N LEU A 16 -4.66 6.07 -7.43
CA LEU A 16 -5.71 5.24 -6.86
C LEU A 16 -5.13 3.92 -6.34
N SER A 17 -5.59 3.55 -5.14
CA SER A 17 -5.42 2.24 -4.51
C SER A 17 -6.81 1.70 -4.19
N ILE A 18 -7.03 0.41 -4.42
CA ILE A 18 -8.33 -0.26 -4.26
C ILE A 18 -8.16 -1.37 -3.24
N ILE A 19 -8.96 -1.34 -2.17
CA ILE A 19 -9.02 -2.43 -1.20
C ILE A 19 -10.36 -3.14 -1.39
N ILE A 20 -10.31 -4.46 -1.57
CA ILE A 20 -11.48 -5.31 -1.69
C ILE A 20 -11.57 -6.18 -0.43
N VAL A 21 -12.68 -6.06 0.29
CA VAL A 21 -12.94 -6.86 1.49
C VAL A 21 -14.01 -7.91 1.19
N GLY A 22 -13.62 -9.19 1.22
CA GLY A 22 -14.52 -10.32 1.09
C GLY A 22 -15.22 -10.64 2.40
N VAL A 23 -16.56 -10.64 2.40
CA VAL A 23 -17.40 -11.01 3.55
C VAL A 23 -18.24 -12.24 3.23
N GLY A 24 -18.53 -13.07 4.24
CA GLY A 24 -19.27 -14.33 4.06
C GLY A 24 -18.37 -15.52 3.71
N TYR A 25 -18.96 -16.57 3.11
CA TYR A 25 -18.34 -17.89 3.00
C TYR A 25 -17.89 -18.30 1.60
N ASP A 26 -17.95 -17.39 0.62
CA ASP A 26 -17.55 -17.71 -0.75
C ASP A 26 -16.04 -18.02 -0.87
N SER A 27 -15.62 -18.58 -1.99
CA SER A 27 -14.24 -19.01 -2.27
C SER A 27 -13.29 -17.86 -2.67
N PHE A 28 -13.84 -16.72 -3.11
CA PHE A 28 -13.12 -15.50 -3.51
C PHE A 28 -11.93 -15.70 -4.49
N GLY A 29 -11.90 -16.80 -5.24
CA GLY A 29 -10.78 -17.12 -6.12
C GLY A 29 -10.50 -16.02 -7.15
N GLU A 30 -11.54 -15.42 -7.72
CA GLU A 30 -11.40 -14.31 -8.67
C GLU A 30 -10.82 -13.04 -8.04
N MET A 31 -11.03 -12.79 -6.73
CA MET A 31 -10.48 -11.61 -6.04
C MET A 31 -8.98 -11.75 -5.82
N LYS A 32 -8.51 -12.97 -5.50
CA LYS A 32 -7.08 -13.28 -5.39
C LYS A 32 -6.34 -13.12 -6.72
N VAL A 33 -7.04 -13.25 -7.84
CA VAL A 33 -6.47 -12.96 -9.17
C VAL A 33 -6.31 -11.47 -9.42
N LEU A 34 -7.13 -10.61 -8.78
CA LEU A 34 -7.01 -9.15 -8.91
C LEU A 34 -5.86 -8.58 -8.08
N ASP A 35 -5.57 -9.19 -6.92
CA ASP A 35 -4.50 -8.83 -5.96
C ASP A 35 -3.09 -8.79 -6.58
N SER A 36 -2.84 -9.61 -7.61
CA SER A 36 -1.64 -9.48 -8.48
C SER A 36 -0.25 -9.62 -7.81
N ASP A 37 -0.15 -10.09 -6.55
CA ASP A 37 1.11 -10.20 -5.77
C ASP A 37 2.25 -10.94 -6.49
N ARG A 38 1.90 -11.88 -7.38
CA ARG A 38 2.86 -12.73 -8.10
C ARG A 38 3.12 -12.31 -9.55
N GLN A 39 2.20 -11.56 -10.15
CA GLN A 39 2.27 -11.19 -11.57
C GLN A 39 1.40 -9.98 -11.86
N MET A 40 1.92 -9.08 -12.70
CA MET A 40 1.19 -7.88 -13.10
C MET A 40 -0.12 -8.24 -13.81
N LEU A 41 -1.23 -7.63 -13.38
CA LEU A 41 -2.54 -7.90 -13.96
C LEU A 41 -2.53 -7.64 -15.47
N GLN A 42 -3.02 -8.61 -16.24
CA GLN A 42 -3.10 -8.54 -17.69
C GLN A 42 -4.51 -8.84 -18.19
N VAL A 43 -4.96 -8.09 -19.19
CA VAL A 43 -6.19 -8.36 -19.92
C VAL A 43 -6.05 -7.93 -21.38
N ASN A 44 -6.43 -8.81 -22.32
CA ASN A 44 -6.38 -8.57 -23.77
C ASN A 44 -5.03 -8.00 -24.26
N GLY A 45 -3.92 -8.55 -23.75
CA GLY A 45 -2.57 -8.10 -24.13
C GLY A 45 -2.09 -6.81 -23.46
N LYS A 46 -2.91 -6.15 -22.63
CA LYS A 46 -2.53 -4.95 -21.88
C LYS A 46 -2.19 -5.30 -20.44
N TYR A 47 -1.08 -4.77 -19.95
CA TYR A 47 -0.63 -4.92 -18.57
C TYR A 47 -0.99 -3.68 -17.74
N ALA A 48 -1.30 -3.88 -16.47
CA ALA A 48 -1.36 -2.80 -15.50
C ALA A 48 0.01 -2.12 -15.38
N LYS A 49 0.01 -0.81 -15.15
CA LYS A 49 1.26 -0.04 -14.97
C LYS A 49 1.91 -0.26 -13.62
N ARG A 50 1.09 -0.57 -12.62
CA ARG A 50 1.44 -0.78 -11.22
C ARG A 50 0.39 -1.69 -10.60
N ASP A 51 0.76 -2.34 -9.52
CA ASP A 51 -0.23 -2.96 -8.64
C ASP A 51 -1.02 -1.89 -7.89
N ILE A 52 -2.33 -2.09 -7.79
CA ILE A 52 -3.26 -1.15 -7.16
C ILE A 52 -4.39 -1.83 -6.39
N VAL A 53 -4.44 -3.17 -6.33
CA VAL A 53 -5.52 -3.90 -5.68
C VAL A 53 -4.94 -4.62 -4.47
N GLN A 54 -5.59 -4.50 -3.31
CA GLN A 54 -5.36 -5.34 -2.14
C GLN A 54 -6.65 -6.12 -1.86
N PHE A 55 -6.58 -7.45 -1.78
CA PHE A 55 -7.69 -8.28 -1.36
C PHE A 55 -7.51 -8.78 0.08
N VAL A 56 -8.59 -8.72 0.88
CA VAL A 56 -8.61 -9.23 2.26
C VAL A 56 -9.89 -10.03 2.50
N GLN A 57 -9.76 -11.23 3.06
CA GLN A 57 -10.89 -12.05 3.47
C GLN A 57 -11.20 -11.81 4.95
N LEU A 58 -12.30 -11.11 5.25
CA LEU A 58 -12.64 -10.69 6.61
C LEU A 58 -12.76 -11.88 7.59
N ARG A 59 -13.30 -13.00 7.12
CA ARG A 59 -13.51 -14.21 7.93
C ARG A 59 -12.22 -14.85 8.47
N GLU A 60 -11.06 -14.55 7.86
CA GLU A 60 -9.76 -15.05 8.33
C GLU A 60 -9.35 -14.38 9.65
N PHE A 61 -9.88 -13.19 9.93
CA PHE A 61 -9.60 -12.39 11.12
C PHE A 61 -10.76 -12.43 12.12
N LEU A 62 -12.00 -12.34 11.63
CA LEU A 62 -13.22 -12.34 12.42
C LEU A 62 -14.11 -13.53 12.03
N PRO A 63 -13.79 -14.74 12.51
CA PRO A 63 -14.55 -15.94 12.16
C PRO A 63 -15.97 -15.88 12.78
N PRO A 64 -17.03 -15.98 11.95
CA PRO A 64 -18.41 -15.69 12.36
C PRO A 64 -19.02 -16.65 13.40
N HIS A 65 -18.42 -17.83 13.61
CA HIS A 65 -18.90 -18.83 14.57
C HIS A 65 -18.04 -18.91 15.84
N ARG A 66 -17.04 -18.04 15.99
CA ARG A 66 -16.15 -18.03 17.16
C ARG A 66 -16.63 -16.96 18.14
N ILE A 67 -16.81 -17.35 19.39
CA ILE A 67 -16.94 -16.39 20.49
C ILE A 67 -15.54 -15.87 20.79
N LEU A 68 -15.32 -14.57 20.56
CA LEU A 68 -14.05 -13.91 20.84
C LEU A 68 -14.16 -13.22 22.19
N THR A 69 -13.10 -13.30 22.99
CA THR A 69 -12.91 -12.43 24.15
C THR A 69 -12.60 -11.01 23.68
N ASP A 70 -12.65 -10.03 24.59
CA ASP A 70 -12.28 -8.65 24.25
C ASP A 70 -10.82 -8.54 23.77
N ASP A 71 -9.90 -9.30 24.38
CA ASP A 71 -8.49 -9.36 23.97
C ASP A 71 -8.32 -9.98 22.57
N ASP A 72 -9.03 -11.08 22.28
CA ASP A 72 -9.03 -11.72 20.97
C ASP A 72 -9.55 -10.75 19.88
N LEU A 73 -10.56 -9.95 20.21
CA LEU A 73 -11.14 -8.97 19.30
C LEU A 73 -10.16 -7.83 18.99
N ILE A 74 -9.41 -7.34 19.98
CA ILE A 74 -8.38 -6.32 19.80
C ILE A 74 -7.30 -6.84 18.85
N GLU A 75 -6.81 -8.04 19.10
CA GLU A 75 -5.77 -8.67 18.28
C GLU A 75 -6.26 -8.94 16.85
N ALA A 76 -7.48 -9.44 16.69
CA ALA A 76 -8.09 -9.65 15.38
C ALA A 76 -8.20 -8.35 14.57
N LYS A 77 -8.59 -7.24 15.21
CA LYS A 77 -8.65 -5.91 14.58
C LYS A 77 -7.26 -5.42 14.18
N TYR A 78 -6.25 -5.63 15.01
CA TYR A 78 -4.87 -5.26 14.69
C TYR A 78 -4.37 -6.01 13.46
N ARG A 79 -4.52 -7.34 13.43
CA ARG A 79 -4.12 -8.15 12.27
C ARG A 79 -4.88 -7.77 11.01
N LEU A 80 -6.19 -7.54 11.12
CA LEU A 80 -7.01 -7.10 9.99
C LEU A 80 -6.52 -5.76 9.45
N ALA A 81 -6.26 -4.77 10.32
CA ALA A 81 -5.77 -3.47 9.91
C ALA A 81 -4.39 -3.56 9.24
N LYS A 82 -3.52 -4.43 9.76
CA LYS A 82 -2.21 -4.70 9.15
C LYS A 82 -2.36 -5.25 7.73
N GLU A 83 -3.19 -6.28 7.53
CA GLU A 83 -3.39 -6.90 6.22
C GLU A 83 -4.00 -5.92 5.22
N VAL A 84 -5.03 -5.18 5.63
CA VAL A 84 -5.74 -4.19 4.79
C VAL A 84 -4.81 -3.07 4.30
N LEU A 85 -3.79 -2.71 5.08
CA LEU A 85 -2.92 -1.57 4.80
C LEU A 85 -1.53 -1.96 4.30
N GLN A 86 -1.21 -3.26 4.23
CA GLN A 86 0.15 -3.74 3.96
C GLN A 86 0.75 -3.17 2.68
N GLU A 87 -0.04 -3.08 1.61
CA GLU A 87 0.46 -2.66 0.29
C GLU A 87 0.28 -1.19 -0.04
N VAL A 88 -0.62 -0.49 0.65
CA VAL A 88 -0.93 0.92 0.37
C VAL A 88 0.33 1.81 0.35
N PRO A 89 1.32 1.66 1.25
CA PRO A 89 2.56 2.44 1.19
C PRO A 89 3.37 2.20 -0.09
N ALA A 90 3.48 0.93 -0.52
CA ALA A 90 4.21 0.57 -1.74
C ALA A 90 3.50 1.10 -2.99
N GLN A 91 2.17 0.96 -3.05
CA GLN A 91 1.34 1.46 -4.14
C GLN A 91 1.44 2.99 -4.28
N LEU A 92 1.40 3.72 -3.15
CA LEU A 92 1.57 5.17 -3.11
C LEU A 92 2.95 5.60 -3.63
N THR A 93 4.02 5.02 -3.09
CA THR A 93 5.39 5.37 -3.49
C THR A 93 5.66 5.01 -4.95
N SER A 94 5.10 3.90 -5.44
CA SER A 94 5.14 3.50 -6.84
C SER A 94 4.49 4.53 -7.76
N TYR A 95 3.33 5.08 -7.39
CA TYR A 95 2.71 6.20 -8.12
C TYR A 95 3.62 7.43 -8.15
N MET A 96 4.08 7.88 -6.98
CA MET A 96 4.89 9.10 -6.85
C MET A 96 6.17 9.02 -7.68
N LYS A 97 6.89 7.89 -7.60
CA LYS A 97 8.08 7.61 -8.43
C LYS A 97 7.75 7.67 -9.93
N SER A 98 6.63 7.06 -10.36
CA SER A 98 6.22 7.06 -11.77
C SER A 98 5.87 8.46 -12.32
N LYS A 99 5.54 9.40 -11.42
CA LYS A 99 5.23 10.79 -11.75
C LYS A 99 6.39 11.75 -11.51
N GLY A 100 7.55 11.27 -11.07
CA GLY A 100 8.69 12.12 -10.71
C GLY A 100 8.40 13.04 -9.51
N ILE A 101 7.46 12.64 -8.64
CA ILE A 101 7.13 13.38 -7.42
C ILE A 101 8.03 12.85 -6.31
N PHE A 102 8.87 13.72 -5.76
CA PHE A 102 9.78 13.39 -4.67
C PHE A 102 9.43 14.19 -3.42
N PRO A 103 9.70 13.65 -2.22
CA PRO A 103 9.58 14.41 -0.99
C PRO A 103 10.40 15.71 -1.10
N LYS A 104 9.83 16.82 -0.63
CA LYS A 104 10.61 18.06 -0.51
C LYS A 104 11.78 17.78 0.42
N GLN A 105 13.00 18.09 0.00
CA GLN A 105 14.11 18.09 0.93
C GLN A 105 13.78 19.08 2.05
N ILE A 106 13.88 18.61 3.28
CA ILE A 106 13.84 19.52 4.42
C ILE A 106 15.12 20.32 4.28
N CYS A 107 15.03 21.56 3.78
CA CYS A 107 16.13 22.49 3.92
C CYS A 107 16.34 22.65 5.43
N PRO A 108 17.52 22.28 5.98
CA PRO A 108 17.88 22.80 7.29
C PRO A 108 17.80 24.33 7.16
N ILE A 109 17.02 24.92 8.06
CA ILE A 109 16.77 26.36 8.29
C ILE A 109 17.63 27.26 7.38
N SER A 110 16.95 28.06 6.55
CA SER A 110 17.51 29.10 5.68
C SER A 110 18.82 29.68 6.21
N CYS A 111 19.86 29.64 5.37
CA CYS A 111 21.03 30.51 5.50
C CYS A 111 20.58 31.97 5.29
N ASP A 112 19.95 32.56 6.31
CA ASP A 112 19.62 33.98 6.44
C ASP A 112 19.93 34.48 7.86
N ASP A 113 20.86 33.81 8.57
CA ASP A 113 21.47 34.37 9.78
C ASP A 113 22.99 34.26 9.67
N ASP A 114 23.61 35.32 9.16
CA ASP A 114 25.05 35.57 9.07
C ASP A 114 25.72 35.75 10.46
N ARG A 115 25.31 34.95 11.45
CA ARG A 115 25.92 34.97 12.78
C ARG A 115 26.41 33.60 13.20
N LYS A 116 27.61 33.30 12.70
CA LYS A 116 28.66 32.48 13.34
C LYS A 116 28.13 31.32 14.20
N LEU A 117 28.01 30.13 13.62
CA LEU A 117 28.45 28.93 14.34
C LEU A 117 29.38 28.11 13.45
N SER A 118 30.66 28.19 13.81
CA SER A 118 31.78 27.47 13.24
C SER A 118 31.58 25.96 13.35
N VAL A 119 31.67 25.30 12.18
CA VAL A 119 32.38 24.04 11.94
C VAL A 119 32.46 23.10 13.15
N VAL A 120 31.53 22.17 13.29
CA VAL A 120 31.81 20.82 13.81
C VAL A 120 30.95 19.81 13.04
N GLU A 121 31.66 19.03 12.22
CA GLU A 121 31.39 17.65 11.78
C GLU A 121 30.03 17.30 11.16
N ARG A 122 30.01 17.27 9.82
CA ARG A 122 29.01 16.55 9.04
C ARG A 122 29.31 15.04 9.11
N GLY A 123 28.48 14.33 9.86
CA GLY A 123 28.34 12.89 9.77
C GLY A 123 26.89 12.49 10.04
N TYR A 124 26.05 12.47 9.01
CA TYR A 124 24.75 11.78 9.09
C TYR A 124 24.71 10.70 8.02
N PRO A 125 24.62 9.41 8.41
CA PRO A 125 24.51 8.34 7.44
C PRO A 125 23.17 8.43 6.73
N SER A 126 23.15 8.01 5.46
CA SER A 126 21.94 7.85 4.68
C SER A 126 20.93 7.01 5.47
N MET A 127 19.85 7.64 5.92
CA MET A 127 18.66 6.91 6.36
C MET A 127 18.06 6.25 5.12
N ALA A 128 18.52 5.02 4.87
CA ALA A 128 17.81 4.07 4.06
C ALA A 128 16.45 3.86 4.75
N PHE A 129 15.40 4.45 4.16
CA PHE A 129 14.04 4.03 4.42
C PHE A 129 13.91 2.58 3.92
N PHE A 130 14.15 1.63 4.81
CA PHE A 130 13.63 0.28 4.68
C PHE A 130 12.13 0.35 5.00
N PHE A 131 11.31 0.01 4.01
CA PHE A 131 10.01 -0.60 4.24
C PHE A 131 10.19 -2.11 4.28
#